data_AF-A0A0M6WQQ0-F1
#
_entry.id   AF-A0A0M6WQQ0-F1
#
_cell.length_a   1.000
_cell.length_b   1.000
_cell.length_c   1.000
_cell.angle_alpha   90.00
_cell.angle_beta   90.00
_cell.angle_gamma   90.00
#
_symmetry.space_group_name_H-M   'P 1'
#
loop_
_entity.id
_entity.type
_entity.pdbx_description
1 polymer ?
#
loop_
_entity_poly.entity_id
_entity_poly.type
_entity_poly.pdbx_seq_one_letter_code
_entity_poly.pdbx_strand_id
1 'polypeptide(L)' 'MGAKGLIETYKPKLAICVYHKCEDPVSIVEYLAQLVPEYQFYMRHYTYSQHETVLYAV' A
#
# COMPACT_ATOMS: atom_id res chain seq x y z
N MET A 1 -10.99 -5.87 -10.34
CA MET A 1 -10.62 -4.84 -11.36
C MET A 1 -10.58 -3.49 -10.67
N GLY A 2 -9.64 -2.63 -11.06
CA GLY A 2 -9.26 -1.38 -10.42
C GLY A 2 -8.02 -0.82 -11.12
N ALA A 3 -7.13 -0.12 -10.42
CA ALA A 3 -5.89 0.43 -10.98
C ALA A 3 -4.80 -0.62 -11.35
N LYS A 4 -5.09 -1.92 -11.27
CA LYS A 4 -4.14 -3.03 -11.49
C LYS A 4 -3.26 -2.85 -12.74
N GLY A 5 -3.88 -2.65 -13.91
CA GLY A 5 -3.13 -2.53 -15.16
C GLY A 5 -2.19 -1.32 -15.19
N LEU A 6 -2.58 -0.21 -14.55
CA LEU A 6 -1.71 0.96 -14.42
C LEU A 6 -0.54 0.70 -13.45
N ILE A 7 -0.80 0.00 -12.35
CA ILE A 7 0.23 -0.37 -11.36
C ILE A 7 1.27 -1.30 -12.00
N GLU A 8 0.84 -2.36 -12.69
CA GLU A 8 1.75 -3.31 -13.37
C GLU A 8 2.54 -2.64 -14.49
N THR A 9 1.90 -1.76 -15.28
CA THR A 9 2.53 -1.11 -16.45
C THR A 9 3.51 -0.01 -16.06
N TYR A 10 3.14 0.85 -15.11
CA TYR A 10 3.89 2.06 -14.80
C TYR A 10 4.68 2.00 -13.50
N LYS A 11 4.43 1.00 -12.64
CA LYS A 11 5.07 0.83 -11.32
C LYS A 11 5.16 2.15 -10.53
N PRO A 12 4.05 2.92 -10.40
CA PRO A 12 4.10 4.25 -9.79
C PRO A 12 4.42 4.15 -8.30
N LYS A 13 4.92 5.25 -7.71
CA LYS A 13 4.99 5.35 -6.24
C LYS A 13 3.57 5.46 -5.68
N LEU A 14 3.24 4.62 -4.70
CA LEU A 14 1.92 4.57 -4.08
C LEU A 14 1.97 5.08 -2.64
N ALA A 15 0.90 5.75 -2.21
CA ALA A 15 0.65 6.13 -0.82
C ALA A 15 -0.80 5.74 -0.50
N ILE A 16 -0.97 4.80 0.43
CA ILE A 16 -2.25 4.11 0.68
C ILE A 16 -2.57 4.19 2.17
N CYS A 17 -3.75 4.71 2.52
CA CYS A 17 -4.25 4.68 3.89
C CYS A 17 -4.62 3.26 4.30
N VAL A 18 -4.01 2.73 5.37
CA VAL A 18 -4.16 1.33 5.83
C VAL A 18 -4.72 1.23 7.24
N TYR A 19 -5.56 2.18 7.64
CA TYR A 19 -6.14 2.24 8.98
C TYR A 19 -7.64 1.86 9.05
N HIS A 20 -8.25 1.47 7.94
CA HIS A 20 -9.71 1.24 7.90
C HIS A 20 -10.09 -0.14 8.42
N LYS A 21 -9.22 -1.14 8.25
CA LYS A 21 -9.35 -2.49 8.81
C LYS A 21 -8.01 -2.99 9.32
N CYS A 22 -8.04 -3.86 10.32
CA CYS A 22 -6.84 -4.47 10.90
C CYS A 22 -6.01 -5.25 9.87
N GLU A 23 -6.67 -5.80 8.84
CA GLU A 23 -6.04 -6.61 7.81
C GLU A 23 -5.51 -5.77 6.63
N ASP A 24 -5.87 -4.49 6.52
CA ASP A 24 -5.47 -3.62 5.40
C ASP A 24 -3.95 -3.59 5.19
N PRO A 25 -3.10 -3.46 6.23
CA PRO A 25 -1.65 -3.39 6.03
C PRO A 25 -1.08 -4.65 5.37
N VAL A 26 -1.52 -5.84 5.82
CA VAL A 26 -0.99 -7.11 5.33
C VAL A 26 -1.55 -7.43 3.95
N SER A 27 -2.87 -7.38 3.80
CA SER A 27 -3.54 -7.73 2.54
C SER A 27 -3.13 -6.83 1.37
N ILE A 28 -2.90 -5.54 1.62
CA ILE A 28 -2.45 -4.62 0.57
C ILE A 28 -0.98 -4.88 0.19
N VAL A 29 -0.10 -5.14 1.16
CA VAL A 29 1.30 -5.52 0.87
C VAL A 29 1.35 -6.81 0.05
N GLU A 30 0.62 -7.85 0.46
CA GLU A 30 0.58 -9.13 -0.25
C GLU A 30 0.07 -8.96 -1.69
N TYR A 31 -1.00 -8.18 -1.88
CA TYR A 31 -1.53 -7.91 -3.20
C TYR A 31 -0.55 -7.14 -4.10
N LEU A 32 0.06 -6.07 -3.59
CA LEU A 32 1.01 -5.26 -4.37
C LEU A 32 2.31 -6.02 -4.66
N ALA A 33 2.79 -6.84 -3.73
CA ALA A 33 3.98 -7.68 -3.93
C ALA A 33 3.76 -8.75 -5.02
N GLN A 34 2.53 -9.24 -5.18
CA GLN A 34 2.17 -10.14 -6.29
C GLN A 34 2.11 -9.40 -7.64
N LEU A 35 1.66 -8.15 -7.65
CA LEU A 35 1.57 -7.35 -8.88
C LEU A 35 2.94 -6.83 -9.36
N VAL A 36 3.75 -6.33 -8.44
CA VAL A 36 5.05 -5.70 -8.71
C VAL A 36 6.04 -6.16 -7.63
N PRO A 37 6.74 -7.27 -7.86
CA PRO A 37 7.69 -7.83 -6.89
C PRO A 37 8.87 -6.90 -6.54
N GLU A 38 9.13 -5.88 -7.36
CA GLU A 38 10.23 -4.94 -7.13
C GLU A 38 9.92 -3.84 -6.09
N TYR A 39 8.65 -3.68 -5.71
CA TYR A 39 8.27 -2.64 -4.75
C TYR A 39 8.95 -2.81 -3.40
N GLN A 40 9.46 -1.71 -2.87
CA GLN A 40 9.88 -1.57 -1.49
C GLN A 40 8.75 -0.94 -0.68
N PHE A 41 8.42 -1.55 0.46
CA PHE A 41 7.30 -1.13 1.30
C PHE A 41 7.81 -0.37 2.53
N TYR A 42 7.20 0.79 2.78
CA TYR A 42 7.48 1.62 3.97
C TYR A 42 6.16 2.01 4.63
N MET A 43 6.15 2.11 5.96
CA MET A 43 4.96 2.52 6.69
C MET A 43 5.27 3.73 7.57
N ARG A 44 4.32 4.67 7.62
CA ARG A 44 4.40 5.82 8.52
C ARG A 44 3.05 6.06 9.18
N HIS A 45 3.10 6.44 10.45
CA HIS A 45 1.95 6.79 11.25
C HIS A 45 2.07 8.27 11.66
N TYR A 46 1.00 9.05 11.48
CA TYR A 46 1.03 10.51 11.59
C TYR A 46 0.32 11.07 12.82
N THR A 47 -0.45 10.27 13.56
CA THR A 47 -1.16 10.72 14.77
C THR A 47 -0.81 9.88 15.99
N TYR A 48 -1.49 10.13 17.11
CA TYR A 48 -1.52 9.22 18.27
C TYR A 48 -2.81 8.38 18.31
N SER A 49 -3.67 8.51 17.29
CA SER A 49 -4.92 7.76 17.16
C SER A 49 -4.71 6.54 16.27
N GLN A 50 -5.76 5.74 16.03
CA GLN A 50 -5.66 4.64 15.06
C GLN A 50 -5.66 5.12 13.60
N HIS A 51 -5.94 6.41 13.35
CA HIS A 51 -6.05 6.99 12.02
C HIS A 51 -4.70 7.49 11.48
N GLU A 52 -4.67 7.77 10.17
CA GLU A 52 -3.50 8.31 9.46
C GLU A 52 -2.26 7.40 9.46
N THR A 53 -2.47 6.08 9.40
CA THR A 53 -1.43 5.12 9.01
C THR A 53 -1.39 5.00 7.49
N VAL A 54 -0.23 5.29 6.89
CA VAL A 54 -0.01 5.25 5.43
C VAL A 54 1.07 4.24 5.09
N LEU A 55 0.76 3.37 4.13
CA LEU A 55 1.68 2.46 3.46
C LEU A 55 2.18 3.11 2.17
N TYR A 56 3.49 3.14 1.98
CA TYR A 56 4.16 3.55 0.76
C TYR A 56 4.72 2.34 0.03
N ALA A 57 4.55 2.30 -1.29
CA ALA A 57 5.22 1.34 -2.18
C ALA A 57 6.04 2.12 -3.21
N VAL A 58 7.35 1.85 -3.30
CA VAL A 58 8.32 2.59 -4.12
C VAL A 58 9.17 1.65 -4.95
#